data_AF-A0A8T5SQJ1-F1
#
_entry.id   AF-A0A8T5SQJ1-F1
#
_cell.length_a   1.000
_cell.length_b   1.000
_cell.length_c   1.000
_cell.angle_alpha   90.00
_cell.angle_beta   90.00
_cell.angle_gamma   90.00
#
_symmetry.space_group_name_H-M   'P 1'
#
loop_
_entity.id
_entity.type
_entity.pdbx_description
1 polymer ?
#
loop_
_entity_poly.entity_id
_entity_poly.type
_entity_poly.pdbx_seq_one_letter_code
_entity_poly.pdbx_strand_id
1 'polypeptide(L)'
;MSYEELRKTELFSFFSFTETGRKPMTDGMQEIHLKPGGFQEFIDVKMRIDRFQNVHQGVLYLDRDWIGSPMTVSPFGKDLAKSFIAAVTPQADRKKADNIVSTIWNIQGSNDSVIAKQSQSPKDQVSEPAIEELQNVYLGIEEKYETKLEKSRIKVENVMDVGRRRLKISIDSV
;
A
#
# COMPACT_ATOMS: atom_id res chain seq x y z
N MET A 1 8.69 4.42 -14.05
CA MET A 1 9.86 4.02 -13.24
C MET A 1 10.25 2.62 -13.69
N SER A 2 11.55 2.34 -13.81
CA SER A 2 12.03 0.98 -14.09
C SER A 2 12.02 0.11 -12.83
N TYR A 3 11.91 -1.20 -13.00
CA TYR A 3 11.98 -2.15 -11.89
C TYR A 3 13.34 -2.10 -11.18
N GLU A 4 14.42 -1.81 -11.89
CA GLU A 4 15.75 -1.66 -11.29
C GLU A 4 15.82 -0.44 -10.36
N GLU A 5 15.25 0.70 -10.76
CA GLU A 5 15.14 1.88 -9.90
C GLU A 5 14.26 1.60 -8.68
N LEU A 6 13.15 0.89 -8.87
CA LEU A 6 12.26 0.51 -7.78
C LEU A 6 13.00 -0.35 -6.74
N ARG A 7 13.86 -1.29 -7.17
CA ARG A 7 14.69 -2.11 -6.28
C ARG A 7 15.71 -1.32 -5.45
N LYS A 8 16.03 -0.08 -5.85
CA LYS A 8 16.93 0.83 -5.12
C LYS A 8 16.19 1.69 -4.09
N THR A 9 14.86 1.61 -4.03
CA THR A 9 14.05 2.37 -3.05
C THR A 9 14.15 1.78 -1.65
N GLU A 10 13.81 2.60 -0.64
CA GLU A 10 13.77 2.17 0.76
C GLU A 10 12.82 1.01 1.00
N LEU A 11 11.78 0.84 0.18
CA LEU A 11 10.89 -0.32 0.24
C LEU A 11 11.69 -1.62 0.19
N PHE A 12 12.67 -1.72 -0.71
CA PHE A 12 13.44 -2.96 -0.89
C PHE A 12 14.53 -3.14 0.17
N SER A 13 15.25 -2.07 0.52
CA SER A 13 16.33 -2.16 1.50
C SER A 13 15.81 -2.35 2.93
N PHE A 14 14.76 -1.63 3.32
CA PHE A 14 14.21 -1.68 4.67
C PHE A 14 13.43 -2.99 4.94
N PHE A 15 12.54 -3.37 4.02
CA PHE A 15 11.73 -4.60 4.18
C PHE A 15 12.42 -5.85 3.63
N SER A 16 13.63 -5.72 3.09
CA SER A 16 14.41 -6.81 2.49
C SER A 16 13.62 -7.62 1.47
N PHE A 17 12.92 -6.93 0.54
CA PHE A 17 12.14 -7.61 -0.49
C PHE A 17 13.04 -8.39 -1.45
N THR A 18 12.68 -9.65 -1.66
CA THR A 18 13.34 -10.56 -2.58
C THR A 18 12.35 -11.07 -3.61
N GLU A 19 12.88 -11.34 -4.80
CA GLU A 19 12.12 -11.92 -5.88
C GLU A 19 12.01 -13.44 -5.69
N THR A 20 10.78 -13.94 -5.65
CA THR A 20 10.49 -15.37 -5.47
C THR A 20 10.11 -16.05 -6.77
N GLY A 21 9.77 -15.29 -7.81
CA GLY A 21 9.56 -15.83 -9.14
C GLY A 21 9.11 -14.78 -10.15
N ARG A 22 9.17 -15.16 -11.43
CA ARG A 22 8.60 -14.41 -12.54
C ARG A 22 7.71 -15.31 -13.37
N LYS A 23 6.63 -14.75 -13.90
CA LYS A 23 5.71 -15.43 -14.82
C LYS A 23 5.46 -14.54 -16.04
N PRO A 24 5.63 -15.05 -17.27
CA PRO A 24 5.19 -14.34 -18.45
C PRO A 24 3.66 -14.24 -18.46
N MET A 25 3.14 -13.11 -18.93
CA MET A 25 1.72 -12.89 -19.13
C MET A 25 1.36 -12.88 -20.61
N THR A 26 0.07 -13.12 -20.90
CA THR A 26 -0.45 -13.26 -22.27
C THR A 26 -0.37 -11.97 -23.10
N ASP A 27 -0.22 -10.81 -22.46
CA ASP A 27 -0.12 -9.48 -23.06
C ASP A 27 1.33 -9.03 -23.31
N GLY A 28 2.31 -9.93 -23.17
CA GLY A 28 3.73 -9.62 -23.32
C GLY A 28 4.35 -8.93 -22.10
N MET A 29 3.59 -8.74 -21.03
CA MET A 29 4.09 -8.30 -19.73
C MET A 29 4.70 -9.48 -18.95
N GLN A 30 5.46 -9.17 -17.91
CA GLN A 30 5.89 -10.15 -16.91
C GLN A 30 5.33 -9.77 -15.54
N GLU A 31 4.78 -10.75 -14.83
CA GLU A 31 4.44 -10.63 -13.42
C GLU A 31 5.62 -11.12 -12.56
N ILE A 32 6.09 -10.28 -11.66
CA ILE A 32 7.13 -10.58 -10.69
C ILE A 32 6.48 -10.77 -9.32
N HIS A 33 6.79 -11.87 -8.65
CA HIS A 33 6.36 -12.15 -7.29
C HIS A 33 7.47 -11.80 -6.30
N LEU A 34 7.12 -11.02 -5.29
CA LEU A 34 8.03 -10.47 -4.29
C LEU A 34 7.57 -10.86 -2.89
N LYS A 35 8.53 -11.21 -2.03
CA LYS A 35 8.32 -11.46 -0.60
C LYS A 35 9.29 -10.63 0.25
N PRO A 36 8.84 -10.06 1.37
CA PRO A 36 9.73 -9.37 2.31
C PRO A 36 10.63 -10.36 3.05
N GLY A 37 11.63 -9.86 3.78
CA GLY A 37 12.48 -10.70 4.63
C GLY A 37 11.70 -11.35 5.79
N GLY A 38 10.75 -10.63 6.39
CA GLY A 38 9.92 -11.10 7.52
C GLY A 38 8.42 -11.00 7.24
N PHE A 39 7.61 -11.74 8.00
CA PHE A 39 6.13 -11.78 7.87
C PHE A 39 5.65 -12.22 6.47
N GLN A 40 6.40 -13.11 5.83
CA GLN A 40 6.16 -13.59 4.46
C GLN A 40 4.81 -14.29 4.29
N GLU A 41 4.26 -14.84 5.36
CA GLU A 41 2.97 -15.52 5.40
C GLU A 41 1.77 -14.55 5.32
N PHE A 42 1.98 -13.27 5.65
CA PHE A 42 0.94 -12.23 5.67
C PHE A 42 1.04 -11.27 4.48
N ILE A 43 2.22 -11.18 3.87
CA ILE A 43 2.53 -10.16 2.86
C ILE A 43 2.80 -10.81 1.51
N ASP A 44 2.11 -10.37 0.47
CA ASP A 44 2.44 -10.69 -0.92
C ASP A 44 2.57 -9.42 -1.73
N VAL A 45 3.61 -9.33 -2.55
CA VAL A 45 3.75 -8.24 -3.51
C VAL A 45 3.87 -8.81 -4.92
N LYS A 46 3.18 -8.18 -5.86
CA LYS A 46 3.27 -8.47 -7.29
C LYS A 46 3.59 -7.19 -8.05
N MET A 47 4.45 -7.29 -9.05
CA MET A 47 4.75 -6.20 -9.97
C MET A 47 4.52 -6.68 -11.40
N ARG A 48 3.80 -5.90 -12.21
CA ARG A 48 3.69 -6.13 -13.65
C ARG A 48 4.63 -5.18 -14.37
N ILE A 49 5.51 -5.74 -15.19
CA ILE A 49 6.51 -4.99 -15.93
C ILE A 49 6.44 -5.29 -17.43
N ASP A 50 6.85 -4.33 -18.25
CA ASP A 50 6.97 -4.53 -19.69
C ASP A 50 8.33 -5.12 -20.11
N ARG A 51 8.50 -5.36 -21.42
CA ARG A 51 9.75 -5.84 -22.01
C ARG A 51 10.95 -4.90 -21.79
N PHE A 52 10.70 -3.63 -21.47
CA PHE A 52 11.72 -2.64 -21.15
C PHE A 52 11.96 -2.51 -19.64
N GLN A 53 11.40 -3.43 -18.84
CA GLN A 53 11.47 -3.45 -17.37
C GLN A 53 10.80 -2.22 -16.71
N ASN A 54 9.90 -1.51 -17.40
CA ASN A 54 9.11 -0.45 -16.75
C ASN A 54 8.01 -1.07 -15.91
N VAL A 55 7.79 -0.54 -14.71
CA VAL A 55 6.69 -0.93 -13.83
C VAL A 55 5.40 -0.29 -14.33
N HIS A 56 4.42 -1.13 -14.67
CA HIS A 56 3.07 -0.73 -15.10
C HIS A 56 2.06 -0.87 -13.97
N GLN A 57 2.21 -1.91 -13.14
CA GLN A 57 1.35 -2.13 -11.98
C GLN A 57 2.17 -2.63 -10.80
N GLY A 58 1.89 -2.11 -9.61
CA GLY A 58 2.27 -2.75 -8.35
C GLY A 58 1.02 -3.16 -7.58
N VAL A 59 1.05 -4.34 -6.97
CA VAL A 59 -0.01 -4.83 -6.07
C VAL A 59 0.62 -5.35 -4.78
N LEU A 60 0.17 -4.81 -3.66
CA LEU A 60 0.48 -5.28 -2.31
C LEU A 60 -0.76 -5.93 -1.71
N TYR A 61 -0.60 -7.12 -1.12
CA TYR A 61 -1.61 -7.79 -0.32
C TYR A 61 -1.10 -7.93 1.11
N LEU A 62 -1.92 -7.53 2.07
CA LEU A 62 -1.67 -7.65 3.50
C LEU A 62 -2.80 -8.44 4.14
N ASP A 63 -2.47 -9.43 4.95
CA ASP A 63 -3.46 -10.19 5.71
C ASP A 63 -4.18 -9.30 6.74
N ARG A 64 -5.52 -9.38 6.78
CA ARG A 64 -6.34 -8.56 7.69
C ARG A 64 -6.07 -8.86 9.15
N ASP A 65 -5.89 -10.12 9.50
CA ASP A 65 -5.68 -10.52 10.89
C ASP A 65 -4.34 -9.99 11.42
N TRP A 66 -3.41 -9.68 10.50
CA TRP A 66 -2.10 -9.13 10.82
C TRP A 66 -2.03 -7.59 10.78
N ILE A 67 -2.69 -6.92 9.84
CA ILE A 67 -2.72 -5.44 9.84
C ILE A 67 -3.65 -4.86 10.89
N GLY A 68 -4.62 -5.64 11.35
CA GLY A 68 -5.48 -5.33 12.48
C GLY A 68 -6.91 -4.95 12.11
N SER A 69 -7.57 -4.24 13.02
CA SER A 69 -9.00 -3.93 13.01
C SER A 69 -9.23 -2.48 13.48
N PRO A 70 -10.46 -1.95 13.49
CA PRO A 70 -10.76 -0.65 14.08
C PRO A 70 -10.28 -0.50 15.53
N MET A 71 -10.08 -1.60 16.27
CA MET A 71 -9.61 -1.56 17.65
C MET A 71 -8.09 -1.50 17.79
N THR A 72 -7.35 -2.11 16.87
CA THR A 72 -5.89 -2.28 16.95
C THR A 72 -5.29 -2.22 15.56
N VAL A 73 -4.31 -1.34 15.32
CA VAL A 73 -3.70 -1.22 14.00
C VAL A 73 -2.20 -1.50 14.08
N SER A 74 -1.73 -2.46 13.27
CA SER A 74 -0.31 -2.81 13.22
C SER A 74 0.53 -1.63 12.71
N PRO A 75 1.48 -1.10 13.51
CA PRO A 75 2.36 -0.02 13.05
C PRO A 75 3.18 -0.44 11.82
N PHE A 76 3.58 -1.71 11.76
CA PHE A 76 4.34 -2.25 10.64
C PHE A 76 3.48 -2.42 9.38
N GLY A 77 2.21 -2.79 9.53
CA GLY A 77 1.26 -2.80 8.40
C GLY A 77 1.09 -1.42 7.77
N LYS A 78 1.00 -0.36 8.60
CA LYS A 78 0.94 1.02 8.12
C LYS A 78 2.23 1.45 7.44
N ASP A 79 3.36 1.13 8.05
CA ASP A 79 4.69 1.50 7.55
C ASP A 79 4.98 0.87 6.18
N LEU A 80 4.62 -0.41 6.01
CA LEU A 80 4.74 -1.08 4.73
C LEU A 80 3.80 -0.52 3.68
N ALA A 81 2.51 -0.33 4.02
CA ALA A 81 1.53 0.20 3.09
C ALA A 81 1.92 1.60 2.57
N LYS A 82 2.33 2.50 3.47
CA LYS A 82 2.76 3.86 3.08
C LYS A 82 4.03 3.83 2.23
N SER A 83 5.01 2.97 2.58
CA SER A 83 6.28 2.87 1.86
C SER A 83 6.08 2.27 0.47
N PHE A 84 5.17 1.30 0.34
CA PHE A 84 4.78 0.73 -0.94
C PHE A 84 4.16 1.79 -1.87
N ILE A 85 3.21 2.57 -1.35
CA ILE A 85 2.57 3.63 -2.14
C ILE A 85 3.58 4.68 -2.58
N ALA A 86 4.43 5.14 -1.67
CA ALA A 86 5.46 6.14 -1.98
C ALA A 86 6.47 5.65 -3.03
N ALA A 87 6.87 4.37 -2.96
CA ALA A 87 7.87 3.80 -3.86
C ALA A 87 7.31 3.54 -5.28
N VAL A 88 6.11 2.99 -5.39
CA VAL A 88 5.53 2.56 -6.67
C VAL A 88 4.85 3.70 -7.43
N THR A 89 4.35 4.71 -6.73
CA THR A 89 3.68 5.86 -7.38
C THR A 89 4.67 6.61 -8.29
N PRO A 90 4.29 6.89 -9.56
CA PRO A 90 5.11 7.68 -10.47
C PRO A 90 5.50 9.04 -9.89
N GLN A 91 6.69 9.52 -10.24
CA GLN A 91 7.24 10.77 -9.69
C GLN A 91 6.31 11.98 -9.88
N ALA A 92 5.59 12.05 -11.01
CA ALA A 92 4.62 13.12 -11.29
C ALA A 92 3.47 13.18 -10.28
N ASP A 93 3.09 12.04 -9.69
CA ASP A 93 1.94 11.90 -8.80
C ASP A 93 2.31 11.91 -7.31
N ARG A 94 3.61 11.88 -6.97
CA ARG A 94 4.09 11.76 -5.59
C ARG A 94 3.46 12.77 -4.63
N LYS A 95 3.44 14.05 -5.01
CA LYS A 95 2.86 15.11 -4.15
C LYS A 95 1.40 14.85 -3.80
N LYS A 96 0.61 14.25 -4.71
CA LYS A 96 -0.79 13.91 -4.45
C LYS A 96 -0.90 12.63 -3.64
N ALA A 97 -0.02 11.65 -3.88
CA ALA A 97 0.05 10.43 -3.10
C ALA A 97 0.53 10.65 -1.66
N ASP A 98 1.27 11.73 -1.36
CA ASP A 98 1.70 12.08 -0.01
C ASP A 98 0.52 12.25 0.95
N ASN A 99 -0.64 12.72 0.48
CA ASN A 99 -1.86 12.78 1.29
C ASN A 99 -2.31 11.38 1.70
N ILE A 100 -2.34 10.42 0.76
CA ILE A 100 -2.72 9.01 1.02
C ILE A 100 -1.74 8.35 1.98
N VAL A 101 -0.44 8.56 1.76
CA VAL A 101 0.67 8.08 2.61
C VAL A 101 0.50 8.61 4.04
N SER A 102 0.24 9.90 4.19
CA SER A 102 0.04 10.57 5.48
C SER A 102 -1.22 10.06 6.18
N THR A 103 -2.32 9.89 5.44
CA THR A 103 -3.56 9.32 5.97
C THR A 103 -3.32 7.94 6.55
N ILE A 104 -2.74 7.02 5.78
CA ILE A 104 -2.46 5.65 6.25
C ILE A 104 -1.58 5.66 7.51
N TRP A 105 -0.55 6.50 7.54
CA TRP A 105 0.35 6.58 8.68
C TRP A 105 -0.35 7.00 9.98
N ASN A 106 -1.27 7.97 9.86
CA ASN A 106 -1.97 8.58 10.98
C ASN A 106 -3.21 7.81 11.44
N ILE A 107 -3.56 6.68 10.79
CA ILE A 107 -4.63 5.80 11.28
C ILE A 107 -4.26 5.27 12.66
N GLN A 108 -5.20 5.39 13.60
CA GLN A 108 -5.09 4.85 14.96
C GLN A 108 -6.31 3.97 15.23
N GLY A 109 -6.07 2.81 15.84
CA GLY A 109 -7.15 2.00 16.42
C GLY A 109 -7.70 2.66 17.68
N SER A 110 -8.95 2.34 18.03
CA SER A 110 -9.61 2.90 19.23
C SER A 110 -8.87 2.60 20.54
N ASN A 111 -8.06 1.54 20.57
CA ASN A 111 -7.25 1.15 21.73
C ASN A 111 -5.75 1.44 21.56
N ASP A 112 -5.34 2.10 20.47
CA ASP A 112 -3.93 2.47 20.24
C ASP A 112 -3.58 3.67 21.13
N SER A 113 -3.40 3.44 22.43
CA SER A 113 -2.94 4.45 23.38
C SER A 113 -1.44 4.68 23.22
N VAL A 114 -1.04 5.37 22.15
CA VAL A 114 0.28 5.97 22.08
C VAL A 114 0.20 7.26 22.91
N ILE A 115 0.99 7.33 23.99
CA ILE A 115 1.19 8.57 24.76
C ILE A 115 1.86 9.58 23.83
N ALA A 116 1.06 10.28 23.04
CA ALA A 116 1.51 11.38 22.19
C ALA A 116 1.79 12.59 23.08
N LYS A 117 3.00 12.65 23.65
CA LYS A 117 3.57 13.91 24.13
C LYS A 117 3.92 14.77 22.91
N GLN A 118 2.92 15.44 22.34
CA GLN A 118 2.97 16.85 21.93
C GLN A 118 1.70 17.21 21.17
N SER A 119 0.94 18.05 21.84
CA SER A 119 -0.23 18.81 21.43
C SER A 119 -0.17 19.32 19.98
N GLN A 120 -1.08 18.82 19.14
CA GLN A 120 -1.86 19.67 18.25
C GLN A 120 -3.33 19.32 18.42
N SER A 121 -4.12 20.33 18.74
CA SER A 121 -5.52 20.26 19.13
C SER A 121 -6.38 19.56 18.05
N PRO A 122 -7.33 18.69 18.42
CA PRO A 122 -8.15 17.93 17.47
C PRO A 122 -9.32 18.76 16.89
N LYS A 123 -9.09 20.00 16.42
CA LYS A 123 -10.20 20.90 16.04
C LYS A 123 -10.24 21.47 14.62
N ASP A 124 -9.26 21.24 13.74
CA ASP A 124 -9.29 21.87 12.40
C ASP A 124 -8.91 20.95 11.22
N GLN A 125 -9.05 19.62 11.36
CA GLN A 125 -9.05 18.76 10.19
C GLN A 125 -10.49 18.53 9.75
N VAL A 126 -10.98 19.39 8.87
CA VAL A 126 -12.09 19.03 7.98
C VAL A 126 -11.56 17.87 7.14
N SER A 127 -11.79 16.64 7.59
CA SER A 127 -11.43 15.45 6.83
C SER A 127 -12.20 15.55 5.51
N GLU A 128 -11.49 15.74 4.40
CA GLU A 128 -12.10 15.61 3.09
C GLU A 128 -12.75 14.20 3.02
N PRO A 129 -13.97 14.04 2.51
CA PRO A 129 -14.70 12.77 2.55
C PRO A 129 -13.91 11.60 1.92
N ALA A 130 -13.05 11.88 0.95
CA ALA A 130 -12.14 10.90 0.34
C ALA A 130 -11.06 10.37 1.30
N ILE A 131 -10.70 11.13 2.34
CA ILE A 131 -9.73 10.72 3.36
C ILE A 131 -10.39 9.76 4.36
N GLU A 132 -11.64 10.04 4.75
CA GLU A 132 -12.41 9.18 5.65
C GLU A 132 -12.69 7.81 5.01
N GLU A 133 -13.07 7.80 3.72
CA GLU A 133 -13.27 6.57 2.93
C GLU A 133 -12.01 5.68 2.96
N LEU A 134 -10.83 6.25 2.67
CA LEU A 134 -9.56 5.51 2.73
C LEU A 134 -9.28 4.94 4.13
N GLN A 135 -9.55 5.71 5.19
CA GLN A 135 -9.37 5.24 6.57
C GLN A 135 -10.31 4.06 6.87
N ASN A 136 -11.59 4.19 6.52
CA ASN A 136 -12.60 3.15 6.71
C ASN A 136 -12.24 1.87 5.96
N VAL A 137 -11.72 1.98 4.74
CA VAL A 137 -11.25 0.82 3.96
C VAL A 137 -10.04 0.19 4.62
N TYR A 138 -9.04 0.98 5.03
CA TYR A 138 -7.87 0.45 5.71
C TYR A 138 -8.23 -0.22 7.06
N LEU A 139 -9.23 0.28 7.77
CA LEU A 139 -9.75 -0.32 9.00
C LEU A 139 -10.67 -1.53 8.76
N GLY A 140 -11.09 -1.78 7.52
CA GLY A 140 -11.95 -2.92 7.17
C GLY A 140 -13.44 -2.66 7.40
N ILE A 141 -13.83 -1.39 7.50
CA ILE A 141 -15.22 -0.93 7.63
C ILE A 141 -15.86 -0.81 6.25
N GLU A 142 -15.12 -0.27 5.30
CA GLU A 142 -15.55 -0.13 3.91
C GLU A 142 -14.78 -1.09 2.99
N GLU A 143 -15.39 -1.46 1.87
CA GLU A 143 -14.83 -2.48 0.99
C GLU A 143 -13.75 -1.92 0.05
N LYS A 144 -13.85 -0.65 -0.37
CA LYS A 144 -12.99 -0.13 -1.42
C LYS A 144 -12.89 1.39 -1.39
N TYR A 145 -11.69 1.89 -1.68
CA TYR A 145 -11.35 3.26 -1.99
C TYR A 145 -10.59 3.30 -3.33
N GLU A 146 -10.86 4.29 -4.18
CA GLU A 146 -10.15 4.48 -5.44
C GLU A 146 -9.97 5.96 -5.76
N THR A 147 -8.76 6.33 -6.18
CA THR A 147 -8.46 7.67 -6.64
C THR A 147 -7.60 7.64 -7.90
N LYS A 148 -7.93 8.53 -8.84
CA LYS A 148 -7.19 8.72 -10.09
C LYS A 148 -6.31 9.95 -9.94
N LEU A 149 -5.03 9.76 -10.18
CA LEU A 149 -4.02 10.81 -10.26
C LEU A 149 -3.74 11.14 -11.72
N GLU A 150 -2.66 11.84 -12.02
CA GLU A 150 -2.35 12.27 -13.39
C GLU A 150 -1.80 11.12 -14.24
N LYS A 151 -0.90 10.32 -13.67
CA LYS A 151 -0.20 9.22 -14.35
C LYS A 151 -0.47 7.86 -13.73
N SER A 152 -1.27 7.81 -12.68
CA SER A 152 -1.54 6.59 -11.96
C SER A 152 -2.91 6.59 -11.32
N ARG A 153 -3.33 5.40 -10.92
CA ARG A 153 -4.56 5.16 -10.19
C ARG A 153 -4.24 4.29 -8.99
N ILE A 154 -4.62 4.78 -7.82
CA ILE A 154 -4.43 4.08 -6.55
C ILE A 154 -5.77 3.52 -6.12
N LYS A 155 -5.79 2.21 -5.84
CA LYS A 155 -6.97 1.51 -5.34
C LYS A 155 -6.59 0.75 -4.09
N VAL A 156 -7.41 0.88 -3.06
CA VAL A 156 -7.31 0.14 -1.80
C VAL A 156 -8.60 -0.63 -1.64
N GLU A 157 -8.54 -1.93 -1.42
CA GLU A 157 -9.73 -2.79 -1.38
C GLU A 157 -9.56 -3.93 -0.38
N ASN A 158 -10.61 -4.21 0.40
CA ASN A 158 -10.70 -5.44 1.18
C ASN A 158 -11.19 -6.55 0.25
N VAL A 159 -10.45 -7.65 0.19
CA VAL A 159 -10.71 -8.76 -0.75
C VAL A 159 -10.61 -10.11 -0.05
N MET A 160 -11.32 -11.09 -0.59
CA MET A 160 -11.09 -12.50 -0.29
C MET A 160 -10.08 -13.06 -1.30
N ASP A 161 -8.88 -13.40 -0.84
CA ASP A 161 -7.82 -13.97 -1.66
C ASP A 161 -7.41 -15.32 -1.08
N VAL A 162 -7.59 -16.39 -1.87
CA VAL A 162 -7.30 -17.79 -1.47
C VAL A 162 -7.92 -18.15 -0.10
N GLY A 163 -9.15 -17.71 0.15
CA GLY A 163 -9.89 -17.98 1.39
C GLY A 163 -9.50 -17.12 2.60
N ARG A 164 -8.58 -16.15 2.44
CA ARG A 164 -8.18 -15.20 3.48
C ARG A 164 -8.74 -13.80 3.20
N ARG A 165 -9.09 -13.07 4.26
CA ARG A 165 -9.42 -11.64 4.16
C ARG A 165 -8.12 -10.85 4.07
N ARG A 166 -7.96 -10.04 3.03
CA ARG A 166 -6.75 -9.26 2.80
C ARG A 166 -7.09 -7.83 2.41
N LEU A 167 -6.25 -6.90 2.84
CA LEU A 167 -6.20 -5.57 2.26
C LEU A 167 -5.29 -5.62 1.04
N LYS A 168 -5.82 -5.24 -0.12
CA LYS A 168 -5.10 -5.14 -1.37
C LYS A 168 -4.93 -3.66 -1.74
N ILE A 169 -3.71 -3.25 -1.98
CA ILE A 169 -3.34 -1.92 -2.48
C ILE A 169 -2.77 -2.11 -3.88
N SER A 170 -3.39 -1.53 -4.90
CA SER A 170 -2.89 -1.56 -6.28
C SER A 170 -2.66 -0.16 -6.83
N ILE A 171 -1.55 -0.01 -7.55
CA ILE A 171 -1.16 1.21 -8.24
C ILE A 171 -0.97 0.85 -9.70
N ASP A 172 -1.89 1.33 -10.55
CA ASP A 172 -1.85 1.16 -12.01
C ASP A 172 -1.30 2.43 -12.65
N SER A 173 -0.47 2.30 -13.68
CA SER A 173 -0.16 3.41 -14.58
C SER A 173 -1.37 3.70 -15.49
N VAL A 174 -1.63 4.98 -15.74
CA VAL A 174 -2.73 5.46 -16.62
C VAL A 174 -2.20 5.79 -18.01
#